data_AF-A0A1F1Z1K9-F1
#
_entry.id   AF-A0A1F1Z1K9-F1
#
_cell.length_a   1.000
_cell.length_b   1.000
_cell.length_c   1.000
_cell.angle_alpha   90.00
_cell.angle_beta   90.00
_cell.angle_gamma   90.00
#
_symmetry.space_group_name_H-M   'P 1'
#
loop_
_entity.id
_entity.type
_entity.pdbx_description
1 polymer ?
#
loop_
_entity_poly.entity_id
_entity_poly.type
_entity_poly.pdbx_seq_one_letter_code
_entity_poly.pdbx_strand_id
1 'polypeptide(L)'
;MENMEAAKAVRDARDALRAAEYVETRATETTTSKPWAYIIPTGIAMGLAFFTALMEQVLITFLLIAGTIVLVWAVEGRRKSAVRISYKQEVRPDDTTWSWTTFLFYMASYTVLYVGLQFLPRNNIAVAATAGTLIAIVFIVATSLTWGRVSK
;
A
#
# COMPACT_ATOMS: atom_id res chain seq x y z
N MET A 1 10.89 3.89 -57.07
CA MET A 1 11.37 4.55 -55.85
C MET A 1 10.25 4.65 -54.80
N GLU A 2 9.03 4.99 -55.22
CA GLU A 2 7.81 5.05 -54.38
C GLU A 2 7.52 3.79 -53.53
N ASN A 3 7.71 2.58 -54.08
CA ASN A 3 7.51 1.33 -53.33
C ASN A 3 8.54 1.10 -52.20
N MET A 4 9.75 1.66 -52.29
CA MET A 4 10.76 1.56 -51.23
C MET A 4 10.49 2.55 -50.10
N GLU A 5 9.96 3.73 -50.42
CA GLU A 5 9.58 4.74 -49.42
C GLU A 5 8.36 4.28 -48.61
N ALA A 6 7.36 3.69 -49.27
CA ALA A 6 6.21 3.08 -48.58
C ALA A 6 6.63 1.93 -47.66
N ALA A 7 7.54 1.06 -48.12
CA ALA A 7 8.05 -0.04 -47.31
C ALA A 7 8.85 0.45 -46.08
N LYS A 8 9.59 1.55 -46.21
CA LYS A 8 10.31 2.19 -45.11
C LYS A 8 9.36 2.82 -44.09
N ALA A 9 8.35 3.54 -44.55
CA ALA A 9 7.34 4.15 -43.67
C ALA A 9 6.56 3.10 -42.84
N VAL A 10 6.22 1.96 -43.44
CA VAL A 10 5.57 0.84 -42.72
C VAL A 10 6.50 0.23 -41.67
N ARG A 11 7.81 0.16 -41.94
CA ARG A 11 8.80 -0.34 -40.98
C ARG A 11 8.97 0.61 -39.80
N ASP A 12 9.11 1.90 -40.09
CA ASP A 12 9.26 2.95 -39.07
C ASP A 12 8.00 3.04 -38.19
N ALA A 13 6.80 2.92 -38.77
CA ALA A 13 5.54 2.87 -38.02
C ALA A 13 5.45 1.65 -37.10
N ARG A 14 5.92 0.49 -37.57
CA ARG A 14 5.93 -0.74 -36.76
C ARG A 14 6.94 -0.68 -35.63
N ASP A 15 8.09 -0.07 -35.85
CA ASP A 15 9.12 0.11 -34.83
C ASP A 15 8.68 1.16 -33.78
N ALA A 16 7.97 2.21 -34.20
CA ALA A 16 7.33 3.17 -33.29
C ALA A 16 6.24 2.51 -32.43
N LEU A 17 5.40 1.65 -33.01
CA LEU A 17 4.39 0.87 -32.27
C LEU A 17 5.04 -0.06 -31.25
N ARG A 18 6.09 -0.79 -31.64
CA ARG A 18 6.83 -1.66 -30.70
C ARG A 18 7.49 -0.87 -29.58
N ALA A 19 8.01 0.32 -29.87
CA ALA A 19 8.57 1.19 -28.85
C ALA A 19 7.50 1.65 -27.85
N ALA A 20 6.29 1.98 -28.34
CA ALA A 20 5.15 2.32 -27.50
C ALA A 20 4.70 1.11 -26.64
N GLU A 21 4.54 -0.07 -27.24
CA GLU A 21 4.20 -1.31 -26.51
C GLU A 21 5.25 -1.67 -25.47
N TYR A 22 6.55 -1.49 -25.76
CA TYR A 22 7.63 -1.73 -24.80
C TYR A 22 7.55 -0.78 -23.59
N VAL A 23 7.28 0.51 -23.84
CA VAL A 23 7.11 1.51 -22.78
C VAL A 23 5.85 1.22 -21.96
N GLU A 24 4.75 0.85 -22.60
CA GLU A 24 3.50 0.46 -21.93
C GLU A 24 3.69 -0.80 -21.08
N THR A 25 4.34 -1.84 -21.61
CA THR A 25 4.63 -3.07 -20.87
C THR A 25 5.50 -2.77 -19.64
N ARG A 26 6.54 -1.94 -19.80
CA ARG A 26 7.44 -1.54 -18.70
C ARG A 26 6.75 -0.66 -17.66
N ALA A 27 5.85 0.22 -18.08
CA ALA A 27 5.04 1.03 -17.18
C ALA A 27 4.05 0.16 -16.39
N THR A 28 3.46 -0.85 -17.04
CA THR A 28 2.53 -1.80 -16.41
C THR A 28 3.25 -2.74 -15.44
N GLU A 29 4.43 -3.25 -15.79
CA GLU A 29 5.24 -4.11 -14.92
C GLU A 29 5.69 -3.39 -13.64
N THR A 30 6.07 -2.11 -13.75
CA THR A 30 6.50 -1.30 -12.60
C THR A 30 5.36 -0.89 -11.68
N THR A 31 4.13 -0.76 -12.19
CA THR A 31 2.93 -0.48 -11.37
C THR A 31 2.30 -1.74 -10.77
N THR A 32 2.46 -2.90 -11.40
CA THR A 32 1.80 -4.15 -10.99
C THR A 32 2.66 -4.99 -10.03
N SER A 33 3.98 -4.84 -10.06
CA SER A 33 4.88 -5.57 -9.15
C SER A 33 4.70 -5.10 -7.70
N LYS A 34 4.19 -6.00 -6.85
CA LYS A 34 4.01 -5.75 -5.41
C LYS A 34 5.37 -5.78 -4.70
N PRO A 35 5.77 -4.72 -3.96
CA PRO A 35 7.05 -4.67 -3.26
C PRO A 35 7.01 -5.49 -1.97
N TRP A 36 6.85 -6.80 -2.08
CA TRP A 36 6.75 -7.75 -0.97
C TRP A 36 7.91 -7.65 0.03
N ALA A 37 9.11 -7.33 -0.48
CA ALA A 37 10.31 -7.10 0.33
C ALA A 37 10.17 -5.97 1.35
N TYR A 38 9.18 -5.09 1.19
CA TYR A 38 8.88 -4.02 2.14
C TYR A 38 7.56 -4.25 2.87
N ILE A 39 6.53 -4.77 2.18
CA ILE A 39 5.22 -5.03 2.77
C ILE A 39 5.32 -6.06 3.92
N ILE A 40 6.04 -7.16 3.70
CA ILE A 40 6.16 -8.24 4.69
C ILE A 40 6.89 -7.76 5.95
N PRO A 41 8.10 -7.16 5.86
CA PRO A 41 8.77 -6.64 7.06
C PRO A 41 7.96 -5.58 7.80
N THR A 42 7.24 -4.71 7.08
CA THR A 42 6.38 -3.70 7.71
C THR A 42 5.26 -4.35 8.52
N GLY A 43 4.57 -5.35 7.94
CA GLY A 43 3.53 -6.09 8.65
C GLY A 43 4.05 -6.84 9.88
N ILE A 44 5.21 -7.48 9.76
CA ILE A 44 5.86 -8.17 10.89
C ILE A 44 6.22 -7.16 12.00
N ALA A 45 6.85 -6.03 11.65
CA ALA A 45 7.22 -5.01 12.61
C ALA A 45 5.99 -4.41 13.31
N MET A 46 4.87 -4.23 12.59
CA MET A 46 3.59 -3.79 13.15
C MET A 46 3.01 -4.81 14.14
N GLY A 47 3.02 -6.10 13.78
CA GLY A 47 2.57 -7.18 14.67
C GLY A 47 3.41 -7.29 15.92
N LEU A 48 4.74 -7.16 15.79
CA LEU A 48 5.66 -7.13 16.92
C LEU A 48 5.47 -5.90 17.81
N ALA A 49 5.18 -4.74 17.22
CA ALA A 49 4.87 -3.52 17.99
C ALA A 49 3.64 -3.76 18.88
N PHE A 50 2.60 -4.41 18.33
CA PHE A 50 1.40 -4.72 19.09
C PHE A 50 1.63 -5.79 20.18
N PHE A 51 2.43 -6.82 19.86
CA PHE A 51 2.86 -7.82 20.84
C PHE A 51 3.58 -7.16 22.04
N THR A 52 4.59 -6.35 21.74
CA THR A 52 5.41 -5.69 22.77
C THR A 52 4.62 -4.65 23.56
N ALA A 53 3.64 -3.99 22.94
CA ALA A 53 2.70 -3.10 23.64
C ALA A 53 1.86 -3.84 24.69
N LEU A 54 1.36 -5.04 24.36
CA LEU A 54 0.59 -5.89 25.28
C LEU A 54 1.46 -6.52 26.39
N MET A 55 2.77 -6.66 26.15
CA MET A 55 3.78 -7.05 27.15
C MET A 55 4.33 -5.85 27.94
N GLU A 56 3.75 -4.66 27.78
CA GLU A 56 4.17 -3.42 28.46
C GLU A 56 5.64 -3.04 28.20
N GLN A 57 6.23 -3.51 27.10
CA GLN A 57 7.60 -3.18 26.70
C GLN A 57 7.64 -1.87 25.91
N VAL A 58 7.47 -0.76 26.61
CA VAL A 58 7.28 0.59 26.03
C VAL A 58 8.43 1.00 25.09
N LEU A 59 9.68 0.78 25.49
CA LEU A 59 10.84 1.18 24.69
C LEU A 59 10.91 0.40 23.36
N ILE A 60 10.74 -0.92 23.41
CA ILE A 60 10.81 -1.78 22.22
C ILE A 60 9.63 -1.48 21.30
N THR A 61 8.44 -1.29 21.87
CA THR A 61 7.25 -0.85 21.14
C THR A 61 7.53 0.44 20.36
N PHE A 62 8.12 1.44 21.03
CA PHE A 62 8.44 2.72 20.40
C PHE A 62 9.43 2.57 19.24
N LEU A 63 10.48 1.77 19.42
CA LEU A 63 11.46 1.49 18.36
C LEU A 63 10.82 0.77 17.16
N LEU A 64 9.91 -0.17 17.41
CA LEU A 64 9.18 -0.88 16.35
C LEU A 64 8.21 0.02 15.59
N ILE A 65 7.55 0.95 16.29
CA ILE A 65 6.70 1.99 15.67
C ILE A 65 7.55 2.92 14.79
N ALA A 66 8.68 3.41 15.31
CA ALA A 66 9.59 4.24 14.53
C ALA A 66 10.10 3.52 13.28
N GLY A 67 10.49 2.24 13.41
CA GLY A 67 10.90 1.40 12.30
C GLY A 67 9.80 1.16 11.27
N THR A 68 8.56 0.92 11.71
CA THR A 68 7.41 0.78 10.79
C THR A 68 7.14 2.06 10.03
N ILE A 69 7.24 3.24 10.65
CA ILE A 69 7.09 4.53 9.96
C ILE A 69 8.12 4.66 8.82
N VAL A 70 9.38 4.31 9.07
CA VAL A 70 10.44 4.35 8.05
C VAL A 70 10.15 3.38 6.90
N LEU A 71 9.70 2.16 7.22
CA LEU A 71 9.36 1.16 6.21
C LEU A 71 8.14 1.57 5.38
N VAL A 72 7.09 2.10 6.01
CA VAL A 72 5.90 2.64 5.32
C VAL A 72 6.32 3.79 4.40
N TRP A 73 7.20 4.68 4.86
CA TRP A 73 7.71 5.77 4.04
C TRP A 73 8.46 5.27 2.80
N ALA A 74 9.27 4.20 2.94
CA ALA A 74 9.93 3.55 1.82
C ALA A 74 8.96 2.87 0.84
N VAL A 75 7.90 2.22 1.35
CA VAL A 75 6.82 1.62 0.54
C VAL A 75 6.09 2.69 -0.26
N GLU A 76 5.68 3.78 0.38
CA GLU A 76 4.91 4.87 -0.23
C GLU A 76 5.76 5.68 -1.21
N GLY A 77 7.05 5.86 -0.94
CA GLY A 77 8.00 6.47 -1.87
C GLY A 77 8.10 5.71 -3.20
N ARG A 78 8.08 4.37 -3.15
CA ARG A 78 8.05 3.54 -4.37
C ARG A 78 6.71 3.60 -5.09
N ARG A 79 5.60 3.69 -4.35
CA ARG A 79 4.26 3.85 -4.93
C ARG A 79 4.14 5.14 -5.76
N LYS A 80 4.76 6.24 -5.30
CA LYS A 80 4.70 7.56 -5.95
C LYS A 80 5.63 7.73 -7.17
N SER A 81 6.61 6.84 -7.36
CA SER A 81 7.54 6.88 -8.50
C SER A 81 6.91 6.36 -9.81
N ALA A 82 5.73 5.72 -9.73
CA ALA A 82 4.93 5.38 -10.88
C ALA A 82 4.36 6.67 -11.50
N VAL A 83 5.11 7.23 -12.46
CA VAL A 83 4.73 8.26 -13.44
C VAL A 83 3.71 9.28 -12.92
N ARG A 84 4.18 10.49 -12.54
CA ARG A 84 3.31 11.68 -12.47
C ARG A 84 2.78 11.97 -13.86
N ILE A 85 1.71 11.31 -14.25
CA ILE A 85 0.90 11.75 -15.38
C ILE A 85 0.14 12.94 -14.81
N SER A 86 0.64 14.15 -15.08
CA SER A 86 -0.10 15.38 -14.81
C SER A 86 -1.27 15.46 -15.78
N TYR A 87 -2.28 14.63 -15.59
CA TYR A 87 -3.61 14.98 -16.05
C TYR A 87 -3.97 16.26 -15.32
N LYS A 88 -4.43 17.27 -16.06
CA LYS A 88 -5.18 18.37 -15.44
C LYS A 88 -6.27 17.69 -14.62
N GLN A 89 -6.11 17.66 -13.30
CA GLN A 89 -7.10 17.07 -12.42
C GLN A 89 -8.37 17.91 -12.65
N GLU A 90 -9.38 17.29 -13.25
CA GLU A 90 -10.74 17.79 -13.07
C GLU A 90 -10.94 17.86 -11.56
N VAL A 91 -11.22 19.07 -11.07
CA VAL A 91 -11.53 19.28 -9.66
C VAL A 91 -12.73 18.41 -9.37
N ARG A 92 -12.48 17.32 -8.65
CA ARG A 92 -13.48 16.33 -8.30
C ARG A 92 -14.59 17.04 -7.52
N PRO A 93 -15.82 17.11 -8.02
CA PRO A 93 -16.90 17.79 -7.29
C PRO A 93 -17.24 17.07 -5.96
N ASP A 94 -16.73 15.86 -5.77
CA ASP A 94 -17.07 14.95 -4.68
C ASP A 94 -16.11 14.99 -3.48
N ASP A 95 -14.96 15.68 -3.56
CA ASP A 95 -13.93 15.69 -2.50
C ASP A 95 -14.35 16.45 -1.22
N THR A 96 -15.54 17.06 -1.20
CA THR A 96 -16.06 17.84 -0.06
C THR A 96 -17.24 17.21 0.67
N THR A 97 -17.78 16.06 0.23
CA THR A 97 -18.89 15.43 0.94
C THR A 97 -18.39 14.52 2.06
N TRP A 98 -18.41 15.05 3.28
CA TRP A 98 -18.24 14.26 4.50
C TRP A 98 -19.27 13.12 4.53
N SER A 99 -18.79 11.88 4.43
CA SER A 99 -19.63 10.69 4.48
C SER A 99 -19.88 10.28 5.92
N TRP A 100 -21.10 10.51 6.43
CA TRP A 100 -21.51 10.10 7.77
C TRP A 100 -21.40 8.58 7.99
N THR A 101 -21.59 7.78 6.95
CA THR A 101 -21.41 6.32 7.03
C THR A 101 -19.95 5.97 7.27
N THR A 102 -19.01 6.60 6.55
CA THR A 102 -17.57 6.40 6.77
C THR A 102 -17.17 6.81 8.19
N PHE A 103 -17.69 7.94 8.67
CA PHE A 103 -17.47 8.40 10.04
C PHE A 103 -18.00 7.40 11.08
N LEU A 104 -19.24 6.93 10.94
CA LEU A 104 -19.84 5.97 11.88
C LEU A 104 -19.11 4.63 11.87
N PHE A 105 -18.67 4.14 10.71
CA PHE A 105 -17.83 2.95 10.61
C PHE A 105 -16.49 3.15 11.32
N TYR A 106 -15.84 4.31 11.15
CA TYR A 106 -14.61 4.63 11.86
C TYR A 106 -14.83 4.67 13.37
N MET A 107 -15.87 5.34 13.84
CA MET A 107 -16.19 5.42 15.28
C MET A 107 -16.49 4.04 15.86
N ALA A 108 -17.33 3.24 15.21
CA ALA A 108 -17.67 1.90 15.68
C ALA A 108 -16.43 0.98 15.71
N SER A 109 -15.63 0.98 14.65
CA SER A 109 -14.40 0.18 14.59
C SER A 109 -13.38 0.60 15.64
N TYR A 110 -13.21 1.92 15.85
CA TYR A 110 -12.35 2.46 16.90
C TYR A 110 -12.83 2.05 18.29
N THR A 111 -14.13 2.15 18.58
CA THR A 111 -14.71 1.73 19.86
C THR A 111 -14.51 0.24 20.09
N VAL A 112 -14.78 -0.61 19.12
CA VAL A 112 -14.58 -2.06 19.24
C VAL A 112 -13.11 -2.39 19.51
N LEU A 113 -12.18 -1.75 18.79
CA LEU A 113 -10.75 -1.92 19.01
C LEU A 113 -10.33 -1.48 20.41
N TYR A 114 -10.72 -0.26 20.81
CA TYR A 114 -10.34 0.32 22.09
C TYR A 114 -10.89 -0.49 23.28
N VAL A 115 -12.19 -0.83 23.23
CA VAL A 115 -12.85 -1.62 24.26
C VAL A 115 -12.29 -3.04 24.28
N GLY A 116 -12.14 -3.68 23.12
CA GLY A 116 -11.56 -5.02 23.02
C GLY A 116 -10.14 -5.09 23.58
N LEU A 117 -9.32 -4.06 23.33
CA LEU A 117 -7.97 -3.93 23.88
C LEU A 117 -7.94 -3.86 25.41
N GLN A 118 -8.96 -3.27 26.05
CA GLN A 118 -9.02 -3.20 27.52
C GLN A 118 -9.29 -4.55 28.18
N PHE A 119 -9.99 -5.45 27.48
CA PHE A 119 -10.32 -6.79 27.98
C PHE A 119 -9.25 -7.84 27.68
N LEU A 120 -8.20 -7.49 26.92
CA LEU A 120 -7.10 -8.41 26.67
C LEU A 120 -6.25 -8.57 27.94
N PRO A 121 -6.01 -9.80 28.40
CA PRO A 121 -5.11 -10.04 29.52
C PRO A 121 -3.69 -9.56 29.16
N ARG A 122 -3.25 -8.51 29.86
CA ARG A 122 -1.88 -7.99 29.74
C ARG A 122 -0.87 -9.00 30.28
N ASN A 123 0.36 -8.97 29.77
CA ASN A 123 1.40 -9.95 30.10
C ASN A 123 1.07 -11.42 29.80
N ASN A 124 -0.02 -11.71 29.06
CA ASN A 124 -0.29 -13.05 28.56
C ASN A 124 0.37 -13.24 27.19
N ILE A 125 1.45 -14.01 27.14
CA ILE A 125 2.24 -14.27 25.94
C ILE A 125 1.38 -14.87 24.82
N ALA A 126 0.50 -15.82 25.12
CA ALA A 126 -0.32 -16.49 24.11
C ALA A 126 -1.29 -15.50 23.46
N VAL A 127 -1.96 -14.67 24.27
CA VAL A 127 -2.89 -13.65 23.76
C VAL A 127 -2.16 -12.58 22.96
N ALA A 128 -1.04 -12.09 23.46
CA ALA A 128 -0.26 -11.07 22.75
C ALA A 128 0.31 -11.59 21.43
N ALA A 129 0.81 -12.83 21.40
CA ALA A 129 1.33 -13.45 20.19
C ALA A 129 0.23 -13.63 19.14
N THR A 130 -0.96 -14.07 19.58
CA THR A 130 -2.12 -14.23 18.70
C THR A 130 -2.58 -12.89 18.14
N ALA A 131 -2.71 -11.86 18.99
CA ALA A 131 -3.12 -10.52 18.57
C ALA A 131 -2.11 -9.88 17.60
N GLY A 132 -0.80 -9.94 17.91
CA GLY A 132 0.25 -9.42 17.04
C GLY A 132 0.30 -10.13 15.68
N THR A 133 0.12 -11.46 15.66
CA THR A 133 0.08 -12.24 14.41
C THR A 133 -1.13 -11.88 13.56
N LEU A 134 -2.30 -11.76 14.16
CA LEU A 134 -3.51 -11.34 13.44
C LEU A 134 -3.35 -9.95 12.80
N ILE A 135 -2.77 -9.00 13.53
CA ILE A 135 -2.53 -7.65 13.02
C ILE A 135 -1.53 -7.67 11.86
N ALA A 136 -0.45 -8.44 11.97
CA ALA A 136 0.52 -8.59 10.89
C ALA A 136 -0.15 -9.12 9.61
N ILE A 137 -0.97 -10.18 9.73
CA ILE A 137 -1.69 -10.77 8.61
C ILE A 137 -2.68 -9.77 8.00
N VAL A 138 -3.51 -9.12 8.82
CA VAL A 138 -4.48 -8.11 8.37
C VAL A 138 -3.78 -6.99 7.63
N PHE A 139 -2.66 -6.48 8.15
CA PHE A 139 -1.89 -5.43 7.51
C PHE A 139 -1.33 -5.87 6.15
N ILE A 140 -0.70 -7.04 6.08
CA ILE A 140 -0.11 -7.57 4.84
C ILE A 140 -1.20 -7.77 3.78
N VAL A 141 -2.33 -8.37 4.16
CA VAL A 141 -3.46 -8.62 3.26
C VAL A 141 -4.08 -7.30 2.79
N ALA A 142 -4.39 -6.37 3.71
CA ALA A 142 -4.96 -5.07 3.38
C ALA A 142 -4.04 -4.29 2.42
N THR A 143 -2.75 -4.19 2.75
CA THR A 143 -1.75 -3.51 1.92
C THR A 143 -1.65 -4.16 0.54
N SER A 144 -1.62 -5.50 0.49
CA SER A 144 -1.61 -6.27 -0.78
C SER A 144 -2.86 -6.06 -1.63
N LEU A 145 -4.05 -5.95 -1.01
CA LEU A 145 -5.31 -5.71 -1.72
C LEU A 145 -5.43 -4.27 -2.23
N THR A 146 -4.82 -3.32 -1.52
CA THR A 146 -4.79 -1.90 -1.94
C THR A 146 -3.69 -1.59 -2.96
N TRP A 147 -2.68 -2.46 -3.10
CA TRP A 147 -1.58 -2.26 -4.05
C TRP A 147 -2.08 -2.37 -5.50
N GLY A 148 -1.73 -1.38 -6.33
CA GLY A 148 -2.14 -1.34 -7.74
C GLY A 148 -3.60 -0.92 -7.99
N ARG A 149 -4.42 -0.71 -6.93
CA ARG A 149 -5.69 -0.01 -7.10
C ARG A 149 -5.40 1.47 -7.36
N VAL A 150 -5.51 1.88 -8.62
CA VAL A 150 -5.67 3.28 -8.98
C VAL A 150 -6.93 3.75 -8.25
N SER A 151 -6.79 4.75 -7.37
CA SER A 151 -7.96 5.43 -6.82
C SER A 151 -8.73 5.93 -8.03
N LYS A 152 -9.89 5.34 -8.30
CA LYS A 152 -10.85 5.93 -9.23
C LYS A 152 -11.18 7.33 -8.74
#